data_AF-A0A352CIA1-F1
#
_entry.id   AF-A0A352CIA1-F1
#
_cell.length_a   1.000
_cell.length_b   1.000
_cell.length_c   1.000
_cell.angle_alpha   90.00
_cell.angle_beta   90.00
_cell.angle_gamma   90.00
#
_symmetry.space_group_name_H-M   'P 1'
#
loop_
_entity.id
_entity.type
_entity.pdbx_description
1 polymer ?
#
loop_
_entity_poly.entity_id
_entity_poly.type
_entity_poly.pdbx_seq_one_letter_code
_entity_poly.pdbx_strand_id
1 'polypeptide(L)'
;MLDKLEAIKARFDQLGVALTNPEIVGNNKKFAETSKEYRSLERIVTAYLGYKKLLDDLDFYKEAIAGNDEELRELAKQETPALEEQKEQAEAAIRQLLIP
;
A
#
# COMPACT_ATOMS: atom_id res chain seq x y z
N MET A 1 -10.40 -5.04 -4.57
CA MET A 1 -9.04 -5.44 -4.11
C MET A 1 -8.52 -4.41 -3.11
N LEU A 2 -8.58 -3.13 -3.48
CA LEU A 2 -8.30 -2.00 -2.59
C LEU A 2 -9.04 -2.09 -1.24
N ASP A 3 -10.34 -2.43 -1.23
CA ASP A 3 -11.12 -2.57 0.01
C ASP A 3 -10.51 -3.59 0.99
N LYS A 4 -9.98 -4.71 0.46
CA LYS A 4 -9.32 -5.73 1.29
C LYS A 4 -7.99 -5.22 1.85
N LEU A 5 -7.22 -4.47 1.06
CA LEU A 5 -5.96 -3.88 1.48
C LEU A 5 -6.17 -2.76 2.50
N GLU A 6 -7.22 -1.98 2.35
CA GLU A 6 -7.64 -0.99 3.34
C GLU A 6 -8.04 -1.64 4.66
N ALA A 7 -8.81 -2.73 4.63
CA ALA A 7 -9.14 -3.48 5.84
C ALA A 7 -7.88 -4.06 6.52
N ILE A 8 -6.93 -4.59 5.73
CA ILE A 8 -5.65 -5.10 6.24
C ILE A 8 -4.81 -3.97 6.83
N LYS A 9 -4.73 -2.81 6.18
CA LYS A 9 -4.03 -1.63 6.69
C LYS A 9 -4.67 -1.14 7.98
N ALA A 10 -5.99 -1.05 8.05
CA ALA A 10 -6.70 -0.64 9.26
C ALA A 10 -6.38 -1.58 10.43
N ARG A 11 -6.35 -2.89 10.17
CA ARG A 11 -5.95 -3.89 11.18
C ARG A 11 -4.49 -3.74 11.59
N PHE A 12 -3.59 -3.52 10.64
CA PHE A 12 -2.17 -3.26 10.93
C PHE A 12 -1.96 -2.01 11.80
N ASP A 13 -2.64 -0.90 11.48
CA ASP A 13 -2.57 0.32 12.28
C ASP A 13 -3.11 0.07 13.71
N GLN A 14 -4.23 -0.66 13.84
CA GLN A 14 -4.78 -1.06 15.14
C GLN A 14 -3.80 -1.91 15.95
N LEU A 15 -3.14 -2.88 15.32
CA LEU A 15 -2.12 -3.71 15.96
C LEU A 15 -0.91 -2.86 16.39
N GLY A 16 -0.48 -1.92 15.55
CA GLY A 16 0.58 -0.97 15.88
C GLY A 16 0.25 -0.14 17.12
N VAL A 17 -0.97 0.40 17.19
CA VAL A 17 -1.46 1.11 18.39
C VAL A 17 -1.52 0.19 19.60
N ALA A 18 -2.02 -1.05 19.44
CA ALA A 18 -2.06 -2.03 20.51
C ALA A 18 -0.66 -2.37 21.05
N LEU A 19 0.36 -2.41 20.20
CA LEU A 19 1.76 -2.60 20.60
C LEU A 19 2.37 -1.43 21.37
N THR A 20 1.71 -0.26 21.38
CA THR A 20 2.08 0.88 22.24
C THR A 20 1.32 0.90 23.57
N ASN A 21 0.29 0.07 23.73
CA ASN A 21 -0.52 0.02 24.95
C ASN A 21 0.24 -0.72 26.08
N PRO A 22 0.49 -0.08 27.24
CA PRO A 22 1.20 -0.70 28.36
C PRO A 22 0.54 -1.98 28.90
N GLU A 23 -0.78 -2.15 28.75
CA GLU A 23 -1.47 -3.40 29.13
C GLU A 23 -1.14 -4.59 28.22
N ILE A 24 -0.83 -4.32 26.94
CA ILE A 24 -0.39 -5.34 25.98
C ILE A 24 1.11 -5.58 26.15
N VAL A 25 1.91 -4.52 26.24
CA VAL A 25 3.37 -4.59 26.40
C VAL A 25 3.75 -5.28 27.72
N GLY A 26 3.00 -5.04 28.80
CA GLY A 26 3.19 -5.73 30.07
C GLY A 26 2.81 -7.21 30.06
N ASN A 27 2.14 -7.70 29.00
CA ASN A 27 1.76 -9.09 28.84
C ASN A 27 2.54 -9.74 27.68
N ASN A 28 3.66 -10.39 28.02
CA ASN A 28 4.55 -11.05 27.06
C ASN A 28 3.84 -11.95 26.03
N LYS A 29 2.77 -12.65 26.44
CA LYS A 29 2.02 -13.53 25.53
C LYS A 29 1.24 -12.72 24.50
N LYS A 30 0.44 -11.75 24.95
CA LYS A 30 -0.32 -10.85 24.06
C LYS A 30 0.60 -10.03 23.16
N PHE A 31 1.71 -9.53 23.70
CA PHE A 31 2.70 -8.78 22.92
C PHE A 31 3.30 -9.64 21.80
N ALA A 32 3.66 -10.89 22.08
CA ALA A 32 4.21 -11.81 21.08
C ALA A 32 3.20 -12.18 19.99
N GLU A 33 1.94 -12.43 20.36
CA GLU A 33 0.85 -12.71 19.41
C GLU A 33 0.58 -11.51 18.51
N THR A 34 0.40 -10.32 19.10
CA THR A 34 0.16 -9.06 18.39
C THR A 34 1.33 -8.71 17.48
N SER A 35 2.57 -8.88 17.94
CA SER A 35 3.78 -8.61 17.14
C SER A 35 3.92 -9.56 15.96
N LYS A 36 3.58 -10.84 16.12
CA LYS A 36 3.58 -11.80 15.01
C LYS A 36 2.56 -11.42 13.95
N GLU A 37 1.36 -11.05 14.37
CA GLU A 37 0.31 -10.61 13.45
C GLU A 37 0.67 -9.29 12.77
N TYR A 38 1.25 -8.33 13.49
CA TYR A 38 1.73 -7.08 12.90
C TYR A 38 2.77 -7.35 11.80
N ARG A 39 3.76 -8.20 12.06
CA ARG A 39 4.79 -8.56 11.06
C ARG A 39 4.24 -9.34 9.88
N SER A 40 3.21 -10.17 10.05
CA SER A 40 2.61 -10.88 8.93
C SER A 40 1.87 -9.92 7.99
N LEU A 41 1.20 -8.91 8.55
CA LEU A 41 0.50 -7.89 7.78
C LEU A 41 1.44 -6.82 7.19
N GLU A 42 2.59 -6.56 7.81
CA GLU A 42 3.57 -5.56 7.37
C GLU A 42 3.95 -5.71 5.90
N ARG A 43 4.18 -6.93 5.42
CA ARG A 43 4.53 -7.21 4.02
C ARG A 43 3.40 -6.80 3.06
N ILE A 44 2.15 -7.08 3.43
CA ILE A 44 0.97 -6.74 2.63
C ILE A 44 0.75 -5.23 2.63
N VAL A 45 0.87 -4.60 3.79
CA VAL A 45 0.69 -3.14 3.94
C VAL A 45 1.77 -2.38 3.20
N THR A 46 3.02 -2.82 3.26
CA THR A 46 4.13 -2.19 2.52
C THR A 46 3.89 -2.26 1.02
N ALA A 47 3.49 -3.42 0.51
CA ALA A 47 3.14 -3.58 -0.90
C ALA A 47 1.93 -2.70 -1.29
N TYR A 48 0.91 -2.63 -0.44
CA TYR A 48 -0.25 -1.76 -0.63
C TYR A 48 0.14 -0.28 -0.68
N LEU A 49 0.99 0.20 0.23
CA LEU A 49 1.45 1.61 0.24
C LEU A 49 2.18 1.97 -1.05
N GLY A 50 3.03 1.06 -1.57
CA GLY A 50 3.69 1.23 -2.86
C GLY A 50 2.69 1.28 -4.02
N TYR A 51 1.72 0.38 -4.05
CA TYR A 51 0.65 0.37 -5.06
C TYR A 51 -0.21 1.63 -4.99
N LYS A 52 -0.55 2.11 -3.80
CA LYS A 52 -1.31 3.34 -3.63
C LYS A 52 -0.55 4.54 -4.18
N LYS A 53 0.75 4.64 -3.89
CA LYS A 53 1.60 5.69 -4.45
C LYS A 53 1.63 5.64 -5.98
N LEU A 54 1.76 4.45 -6.58
CA LEU A 54 1.67 4.28 -8.03
C LEU A 54 0.34 4.76 -8.61
N LEU A 55 -0.78 4.54 -7.91
CA LEU A 55 -2.08 5.05 -8.32
C LEU A 55 -2.15 6.57 -8.25
N ASP A 56 -1.65 7.19 -7.17
CA ASP A 56 -1.56 8.64 -7.03
C ASP A 56 -0.66 9.26 -8.13
N ASP A 57 0.49 8.64 -8.42
CA ASP A 57 1.39 9.08 -9.50
C ASP A 57 0.69 8.99 -10.87
N LEU A 58 0.00 7.88 -11.15
CA LEU A 58 -0.79 7.71 -12.38
C LEU A 58 -1.93 8.73 -12.51
N ASP A 59 -2.59 9.07 -11.40
CA ASP A 59 -3.66 10.07 -11.41
C ASP A 59 -3.09 11.46 -11.70
N PHE A 60 -1.99 11.82 -11.06
CA PHE A 60 -1.25 13.05 -11.34
C PHE A 60 -0.85 13.17 -12.81
N TYR A 61 -0.29 12.10 -13.40
CA TYR A 61 0.07 12.12 -14.81
C TYR A 61 -1.16 12.15 -15.74
N LYS A 62 -2.28 11.54 -15.36
CA LYS A 62 -3.54 11.68 -16.11
C LYS A 62 -4.07 13.11 -16.08
N GLU A 63 -4.01 13.79 -14.93
CA GLU A 63 -4.36 15.21 -14.82
C GLU A 63 -3.42 16.08 -15.65
N ALA A 64 -2.11 15.80 -15.64
CA ALA A 64 -1.14 16.45 -16.51
C ALA A 64 -1.48 16.25 -18.01
N ILE A 65 -1.90 15.05 -18.41
CA ILE A 65 -2.38 14.78 -19.77
C ILE A 65 -3.65 15.57 -20.09
N ALA A 66 -4.55 15.77 -19.12
CA ALA A 66 -5.75 16.58 -19.33
C ALA A 66 -5.47 18.09 -19.33
N GLY A 67 -4.37 18.52 -18.69
CA GLY A 67 -3.97 19.92 -18.56
C GLY A 67 -3.50 20.60 -19.84
N ASN A 68 -3.14 21.88 -19.70
CA ASN A 68 -2.78 22.76 -20.84
C ASN A 68 -1.26 22.96 -20.99
N ASP A 69 -0.46 22.40 -20.10
CA ASP A 69 1.00 22.49 -20.15
C ASP A 69 1.54 21.40 -21.08
N GLU A 70 2.03 21.79 -22.25
CA GLU A 70 2.43 20.87 -23.31
C GLU A 70 3.67 20.04 -22.96
N GLU A 71 4.65 20.63 -22.26
CA GLU A 71 5.84 19.92 -21.80
C GLU A 71 5.48 18.84 -20.78
N LEU A 72 4.62 19.19 -19.82
CA LEU A 72 4.14 18.24 -18.81
C LEU A 72 3.28 17.13 -19.43
N ARG A 73 2.49 17.46 -20.47
CA ARG A 73 1.66 16.51 -21.21
C ARG A 73 2.49 15.45 -21.95
N GLU A 74 3.55 15.88 -22.61
CA GLU A 74 4.46 14.97 -23.33
C GLU A 74 5.20 14.06 -22.36
N LEU A 75 5.71 14.61 -21.27
CA LEU A 75 6.35 13.83 -20.20
C LEU A 75 5.39 12.78 -19.63
N ALA A 76 4.17 13.19 -19.30
CA ALA A 76 3.15 12.30 -18.76
C ALA A 76 2.81 11.15 -19.71
N LYS A 77 2.69 11.41 -21.03
CA LYS A 77 2.44 10.36 -22.03
C LYS A 77 3.59 9.35 -22.15
N GLN A 78 4.83 9.78 -21.91
CA GLN A 78 6.01 8.91 -21.95
C GLN A 78 6.12 8.05 -20.68
N GLU A 79 5.82 8.61 -19.50
CA GLU A 79 5.99 7.93 -18.21
C GLU A 79 4.79 7.03 -17.83
N THR A 80 3.56 7.41 -18.22
CA THR A 80 2.33 6.68 -17.86
C THR A 80 2.39 5.19 -18.22
N PRO A 81 2.85 4.75 -19.41
CA PRO A 81 2.92 3.33 -19.76
C PRO A 81 3.81 2.51 -18.80
N ALA A 82 4.95 3.07 -18.38
CA ALA A 82 5.85 2.40 -17.45
C ALA A 82 5.22 2.30 -16.04
N LEU A 83 4.49 3.32 -15.62
CA LEU A 83 3.75 3.30 -14.36
C LEU A 83 2.56 2.33 -14.39
N GLU A 84 1.86 2.19 -15.52
CA GLU A 84 0.80 1.20 -15.68
C GLU A 84 1.35 -0.24 -15.60
N GLU A 85 2.50 -0.51 -16.21
CA GLU A 85 3.17 -1.82 -16.09
C GLU A 85 3.58 -2.10 -14.64
N GLN A 86 4.18 -1.12 -13.94
CA GLN A 86 4.52 -1.23 -12.53
C GLN A 86 3.29 -1.47 -11.65
N LYS A 87 2.17 -0.79 -11.96
CA LYS A 87 0.89 -0.99 -11.28
C LYS A 87 0.43 -2.43 -11.45
N GLU A 88 0.44 -3.00 -12.66
CA GLU A 88 0.04 -4.39 -12.88
C GLU A 88 0.93 -5.39 -12.14
N GLN A 89 2.24 -5.19 -12.15
CA GLN A 89 3.19 -6.02 -11.42
C GLN A 89 2.96 -5.96 -9.91
N ALA A 90 2.77 -4.76 -9.36
CA ALA A 90 2.44 -4.56 -7.95
C ALA A 90 1.10 -5.21 -7.59
N GLU A 91 0.10 -5.10 -8.47
CA GLU A 91 -1.20 -5.72 -8.25
C GLU A 91 -1.11 -7.24 -8.19
N ALA A 92 -0.34 -7.86 -9.11
CA ALA A 92 -0.09 -9.29 -9.13
C ALA A 92 0.68 -9.75 -7.87
N ALA A 93 1.71 -9.02 -7.46
CA ALA A 93 2.49 -9.32 -6.26
C ALA A 93 1.61 -9.27 -4.99
N ILE A 94 0.78 -8.23 -4.87
CA ILE A 94 -0.15 -8.11 -3.75
C ILE A 94 -1.19 -9.25 -3.78
N ARG A 95 -1.74 -9.59 -4.94
CA ARG A 95 -2.67 -10.71 -5.07
C ARG A 95 -2.04 -12.00 -4.56
N GLN A 96 -0.78 -12.29 -4.87
CA GLN A 96 -0.07 -13.46 -4.35
C GLN A 96 0.09 -13.41 -2.83
N LEU A 97 0.39 -12.24 -2.25
CA LEU A 97 0.49 -12.08 -0.79
C LEU A 97 -0.85 -12.24 -0.06
N LEU A 98 -1.97 -12.07 -0.76
CA LEU A 98 -3.32 -12.27 -0.22
C LEU A 98 -3.79 -13.73 -0.30
N ILE A 99 -3.04 -14.61 -0.97
CA ILE A 99 -3.34 -16.05 -1.01
C ILE A 99 -2.80 -16.68 0.29
N PRO A 100 -3.68 -17.29 1.11
CA PRO A 100 -3.30 -17.93 2.38
C PRO A 100 -2.43 -19.18 2.20
#